data_AF-A0A928XRG9-F1
#
_entry.id   AF-A0A928XRG9-F1
#
_cell.length_a   1.000
_cell.length_b   1.000
_cell.length_c   1.000
_cell.angle_alpha   90.00
_cell.angle_beta   90.00
_cell.angle_gamma   90.00
#
_symmetry.space_group_name_H-M   'P 1'
#
loop_
_entity.id
_entity.type
_entity.pdbx_description
1 polymer ?
#
loop_
_entity_poly.entity_id
_entity_poly.type
_entity_poly.pdbx_seq_one_letter_code
_entity_poly.pdbx_strand_id
1 'polypeptide(L)'
;MSTPQGPDLTQLVAAYDAPGGVLNQGVLIDAIGYYLEHRDELEELGIDSELILAVKRTFEADVDTGKASGELGVRREGLSVLSDGFLVIRRVCRGWDDEGVDARVNGELDLTATFTADGPDPVVWGGARQCRYRFGGRRVLLDAASDAEEPAIRLHLGDDIGFGDVGKKPVLFSLDLRASLDDFSIPVQIDFRVTGTSLLEVRVPAAVIPGAGGDVVLEYAGGALIGARAKNGHFNCDPLALKCVSDDGAPLGS
;
A
#
# COMPACT_ATOMS: atom_id res chain seq x y z
N MET A 1 -27.65 12.13 0.66
CA MET A 1 -26.67 11.46 1.56
C MET A 1 -25.37 12.19 1.35
N SER A 2 -24.64 12.53 2.41
CA SER A 2 -23.30 13.12 2.27
C SER A 2 -22.32 12.04 1.82
N THR A 3 -21.44 12.37 0.88
CA THR A 3 -20.31 11.52 0.49
C THR A 3 -19.43 11.28 1.72
N PRO A 4 -19.04 10.04 2.03
CA PRO A 4 -18.15 9.77 3.15
C PRO A 4 -16.79 10.42 2.89
N GLN A 5 -16.19 10.99 3.93
CA GLN A 5 -14.87 11.63 3.83
C GLN A 5 -13.78 10.61 4.16
N GLY A 6 -12.76 10.54 3.30
CA GLY A 6 -11.57 9.72 3.54
C GLY A 6 -10.64 10.34 4.59
N PRO A 7 -9.71 9.53 5.14
CA PRO A 7 -8.68 10.03 6.04
C PRO A 7 -7.73 10.98 5.31
N ASP A 8 -7.18 11.95 6.03
CA ASP A 8 -6.16 12.86 5.52
C ASP A 8 -4.78 12.19 5.53
N LEU A 9 -4.19 11.98 4.35
CA LEU A 9 -2.86 11.39 4.17
C LEU A 9 -1.80 12.43 3.79
N THR A 10 -2.12 13.73 3.80
CA THR A 10 -1.24 14.80 3.30
C THR A 10 0.14 14.78 3.97
N GLN A 11 0.19 14.60 5.29
CA GLN A 11 1.46 14.55 6.02
C GLN A 11 2.29 13.32 5.65
N LEU A 12 1.66 12.17 5.46
CA LEU A 12 2.34 10.94 5.07
C LEU A 12 2.90 11.05 3.66
N VAL A 13 2.10 11.54 2.71
CA VAL A 13 2.54 11.82 1.33
C VAL A 13 3.74 12.77 1.34
N ALA A 14 3.67 13.87 2.09
CA ALA A 14 4.78 14.82 2.21
C ALA A 14 6.07 14.18 2.78
N ALA A 15 5.95 13.26 3.74
CA ALA A 15 7.10 12.55 4.30
C ALA A 15 7.79 11.64 3.27
N TYR A 16 7.03 11.06 2.33
CA TYR A 16 7.60 10.31 1.21
C TYR A 16 8.22 11.22 0.15
N ASP A 17 7.59 12.34 -0.18
CA ASP A 17 8.07 13.20 -1.27
C ASP A 17 9.29 14.04 -0.87
N ALA A 18 9.33 14.50 0.38
CA ALA A 18 10.41 15.32 0.92
C ALA A 18 10.80 14.86 2.34
N PRO A 19 11.48 13.70 2.48
CA PRO A 19 11.89 13.19 3.79
C PRO A 19 12.75 14.20 4.55
N GLY A 20 12.40 14.47 5.80
CA GLY A 20 13.00 15.51 6.62
C GLY A 20 14.29 15.11 7.35
N GLY A 21 14.59 13.81 7.43
CA GLY A 21 15.72 13.26 8.17
C GLY A 21 17.06 13.49 7.48
N VAL A 22 18.15 13.39 8.23
CA VAL A 22 19.52 13.44 7.71
C VAL A 22 20.10 12.04 7.74
N LEU A 23 20.44 11.52 6.56
CA LEU A 23 21.07 10.21 6.45
C LEU A 23 22.55 10.33 6.79
N ASN A 24 23.00 9.50 7.73
CA ASN A 24 24.40 9.24 8.02
C ASN A 24 24.59 7.73 8.23
N GLN A 25 25.82 7.26 8.41
CA GLN A 25 26.11 5.82 8.51
C GLN A 25 25.33 5.12 9.64
N GLY A 26 25.18 5.76 10.80
CA GLY A 26 24.42 5.20 11.93
C GLY A 26 22.93 5.11 11.60
N VAL A 27 22.37 6.22 11.09
CA VAL A 27 20.96 6.28 10.66
C VAL A 27 20.66 5.24 9.59
N LEU A 28 21.57 5.02 8.64
CA LEU A 28 21.41 3.99 7.60
C LEU A 28 21.34 2.58 8.20
N ILE A 29 22.22 2.25 9.15
CA ILE A 29 22.22 0.94 9.80
C ILE A 29 20.92 0.71 10.55
N ASP A 30 20.46 1.69 11.33
CA ASP A 30 19.21 1.62 12.08
C ASP A 30 18.00 1.52 11.14
N ALA A 31 17.99 2.28 10.04
CA ALA A 31 16.95 2.24 9.02
C ALA A 31 16.86 0.87 8.35
N ILE A 32 18.01 0.28 7.98
CA ILE A 32 18.07 -1.08 7.42
C ILE A 32 17.58 -2.09 8.45
N GLY A 33 17.98 -1.96 9.71
CA GLY A 33 17.50 -2.81 10.81
C GLY A 33 15.98 -2.78 10.92
N TYR A 34 15.39 -1.59 10.96
CA TYR A 34 13.94 -1.41 10.97
C TYR A 34 13.25 -2.06 9.78
N TYR A 35 13.78 -1.88 8.56
CA TYR A 35 13.20 -2.55 7.39
C TYR A 35 13.29 -4.06 7.53
N LEU A 36 14.43 -4.63 7.94
CA LEU A 36 14.58 -6.07 8.07
C LEU A 36 13.61 -6.66 9.10
N GLU A 37 13.29 -5.93 10.16
CA GLU A 37 12.28 -6.34 11.15
C GLU A 37 10.86 -6.40 10.55
N HIS A 38 10.52 -5.48 9.64
CA HIS A 38 9.17 -5.41 9.02
C HIS A 38 9.09 -6.05 7.64
N ARG A 39 10.23 -6.45 7.06
CA ARG A 39 10.33 -7.03 5.72
C ARG A 39 9.52 -8.31 5.64
N ASP A 40 9.67 -9.18 6.63
CA ASP A 40 8.95 -10.45 6.68
C ASP A 40 7.43 -10.18 6.70
N GLU A 41 6.98 -9.11 7.36
CA GLU A 41 5.58 -8.70 7.34
C GLU A 41 5.12 -8.30 5.92
N LEU A 42 5.90 -7.50 5.19
CA LEU A 42 5.54 -7.07 3.84
C LEU A 42 5.59 -8.22 2.82
N GLU A 43 6.69 -8.98 2.82
CA GLU A 43 6.94 -10.04 1.84
C GLU A 43 6.05 -11.26 2.09
N GLU A 44 5.83 -11.67 3.35
CA GLU A 44 5.04 -12.87 3.64
C GLU A 44 3.53 -12.63 3.53
N LEU A 45 3.06 -11.39 3.66
CA LEU A 45 1.65 -11.09 3.58
C LEU A 45 1.16 -10.86 2.14
N GLY A 46 2.03 -10.44 1.21
CA GLY A 46 1.66 -10.22 -0.20
C GLY A 46 0.47 -9.26 -0.41
N ILE A 47 0.25 -8.36 0.56
CA ILE A 47 -0.95 -7.51 0.69
C ILE A 47 -1.07 -6.55 -0.48
N ASP A 48 0.05 -6.01 -0.95
CA ASP A 48 0.14 -5.06 -2.05
C ASP A 48 -0.56 -5.59 -3.31
N SER A 49 -0.27 -6.83 -3.70
CA SER A 49 -0.84 -7.45 -4.89
C SER A 49 -2.36 -7.62 -4.78
N GLU A 50 -2.87 -8.03 -3.62
CA GLU A 50 -4.30 -8.26 -3.43
C GLU A 50 -5.11 -6.96 -3.33
N LEU A 51 -4.56 -5.93 -2.67
CA LEU A 51 -5.21 -4.62 -2.56
C LEU A 51 -5.19 -3.88 -3.89
N ILE A 52 -4.05 -3.80 -4.58
CA ILE A 52 -3.96 -3.15 -5.90
C ILE A 52 -4.91 -3.84 -6.87
N LEU A 53 -4.92 -5.18 -6.92
CA LEU A 53 -5.83 -5.91 -7.79
C LEU A 53 -7.30 -5.68 -7.44
N ALA A 54 -7.65 -5.56 -6.16
CA ALA A 54 -9.04 -5.27 -5.75
C ALA A 54 -9.48 -3.89 -6.27
N VAL A 55 -8.66 -2.85 -6.05
CA VAL A 55 -8.97 -1.49 -6.46
C VAL A 55 -8.96 -1.35 -7.98
N LYS A 56 -7.93 -1.89 -8.63
CA LYS A 56 -7.78 -1.86 -10.09
C LYS A 56 -8.96 -2.53 -10.80
N ARG A 57 -9.38 -3.72 -10.35
CA ARG A 57 -10.54 -4.41 -10.95
C ARG A 57 -11.83 -3.62 -10.82
N THR A 58 -12.03 -2.91 -9.71
CA THR A 58 -13.22 -2.06 -9.56
C THR A 58 -13.23 -0.96 -10.62
N PHE A 59 -12.11 -0.27 -10.84
CA PHE A 59 -12.06 0.82 -11.81
C PHE A 59 -11.92 0.35 -13.27
N GLU A 60 -11.36 -0.84 -13.53
CA GLU A 60 -11.25 -1.41 -14.88
C GLU A 60 -12.49 -2.15 -15.35
N ALA A 61 -13.22 -2.83 -14.45
CA ALA A 61 -14.43 -3.59 -14.81
C ALA A 61 -15.53 -2.71 -15.44
N ASP A 62 -15.44 -1.39 -15.24
CA ASP A 62 -16.38 -0.39 -15.75
C ASP A 62 -15.90 0.30 -17.04
N VAL A 63 -14.67 0.07 -17.50
CA VAL A 63 -14.09 0.69 -18.72
C VAL A 63 -14.15 -0.23 -19.94
N ASP A 64 -14.41 -1.53 -19.78
CA ASP A 64 -14.46 -2.49 -20.90
C ASP A 64 -15.82 -2.46 -21.64
N THR A 65 -15.93 -1.53 -22.58
CA THR A 65 -17.11 -1.37 -23.45
C THR A 65 -17.19 -2.48 -24.51
N GLY A 66 -17.94 -3.54 -24.20
CA GLY A 66 -18.76 -4.25 -25.20
C GLY A 66 -18.19 -5.55 -25.80
N LYS A 67 -18.71 -6.69 -25.31
CA LYS A 67 -19.29 -7.77 -26.13
C LYS A 67 -20.09 -8.74 -25.26
N ALA A 68 -21.38 -8.84 -25.56
CA ALA A 68 -22.34 -9.65 -24.82
C ALA A 68 -22.22 -11.15 -25.18
N SER A 69 -22.08 -12.01 -24.17
CA SER A 69 -22.49 -13.42 -24.26
C SER A 69 -23.11 -13.90 -22.95
N GLY A 70 -24.44 -13.79 -22.85
CA GLY A 70 -25.31 -14.93 -22.54
C GLY A 70 -25.35 -15.62 -21.18
N GLU A 71 -24.55 -15.27 -20.17
CA GLU A 71 -24.65 -15.86 -18.81
C GLU A 71 -24.75 -14.77 -17.75
N LEU A 72 -25.69 -14.93 -16.80
CA LEU A 72 -26.07 -14.04 -15.68
C LEU A 72 -25.16 -12.81 -15.54
N GLY A 73 -25.41 -11.82 -16.40
CA GLY A 73 -24.49 -10.73 -16.67
C GLY A 73 -24.71 -9.57 -15.72
N VAL A 74 -23.64 -9.14 -15.06
CA VAL A 74 -23.53 -7.79 -14.49
C VAL A 74 -23.88 -6.80 -15.60
N ARG A 75 -24.88 -5.96 -15.34
CA ARG A 75 -25.31 -4.92 -16.27
C ARG A 75 -24.24 -3.83 -16.27
N ARG A 76 -23.36 -3.84 -17.27
CA ARG A 76 -22.25 -2.90 -17.44
C ARG A 76 -22.70 -1.73 -18.31
N GLU A 77 -23.10 -0.63 -17.68
CA GLU A 77 -23.25 0.67 -18.33
C GLU A 77 -21.96 1.44 -18.07
N GLY A 78 -21.25 1.86 -19.12
CA GLY A 78 -20.05 2.69 -18.98
C GLY A 78 -20.41 3.93 -18.17
N LEU A 79 -19.72 4.13 -17.05
CA LEU A 79 -20.01 5.21 -16.12
C LEU A 79 -19.53 6.53 -16.76
N SER A 80 -20.36 7.14 -17.61
CA SER A 80 -20.23 8.58 -17.89
C SER A 80 -20.69 9.28 -16.62
N VAL A 81 -19.79 9.38 -15.64
CA VAL A 81 -20.12 9.97 -14.35
C VAL A 81 -20.33 11.47 -14.55
N LEU A 82 -21.59 11.90 -14.59
CA LEU A 82 -21.93 13.32 -14.63
C LEU A 82 -22.06 13.93 -13.21
N SER A 83 -21.73 13.17 -12.16
CA SER A 83 -21.97 13.55 -10.77
C SER A 83 -21.01 12.89 -9.79
N ASP A 84 -20.55 13.64 -8.80
CA ASP A 84 -19.74 13.11 -7.70
C ASP A 84 -20.43 11.96 -6.95
N GLY A 85 -19.65 11.00 -6.47
CA GLY A 85 -20.18 9.81 -5.81
C GLY A 85 -19.13 9.00 -5.05
N PHE A 86 -19.55 7.82 -4.60
CA PHE A 86 -18.67 6.87 -3.94
C PHE A 86 -19.04 5.43 -4.29
N LEU A 87 -18.04 4.56 -4.25
CA LEU A 87 -18.14 3.11 -4.42
C LEU A 87 -17.75 2.44 -3.11
N VAL A 88 -18.47 1.37 -2.78
CA VAL A 88 -18.09 0.43 -1.72
C VAL A 88 -17.60 -0.84 -2.40
N ILE A 89 -16.31 -1.09 -2.30
CA ILE A 89 -15.58 -2.22 -2.86
C ILE A 89 -15.57 -3.33 -1.82
N ARG A 90 -16.46 -4.30 -2.00
CA ARG A 90 -16.45 -5.52 -1.20
C ARG A 90 -15.83 -6.66 -1.98
N ARG A 91 -14.75 -7.19 -1.42
CA ARG A 91 -14.07 -8.35 -1.97
C ARG A 91 -14.06 -9.47 -0.95
N VAL A 92 -14.78 -10.54 -1.26
CA VAL A 92 -14.69 -11.78 -0.49
C VAL A 92 -13.30 -12.37 -0.69
N CYS A 93 -12.66 -12.73 0.41
CA CYS A 93 -11.31 -13.29 0.36
C CYS A 93 -11.35 -14.73 -0.16
N ARG A 94 -10.24 -15.22 -0.69
CA ARG A 94 -10.22 -16.51 -1.39
C ARG A 94 -10.48 -17.69 -0.44
N GLY A 95 -10.25 -17.51 0.85
CA GLY A 95 -10.25 -18.60 1.82
C GLY A 95 -8.89 -19.27 1.86
N TRP A 96 -8.72 -20.16 2.84
CA TRP A 96 -7.52 -21.00 2.86
C TRP A 96 -7.63 -22.11 1.82
N ASP A 97 -8.80 -22.68 1.62
CA ASP A 97 -8.99 -23.80 0.70
C ASP A 97 -9.51 -23.33 -0.66
N ASP A 98 -9.33 -24.15 -1.71
CA ASP A 98 -9.83 -23.86 -3.06
C ASP A 98 -11.35 -24.04 -3.19
N GLU A 99 -12.05 -24.13 -2.07
CA GLU A 99 -13.51 -24.18 -2.01
C GLU A 99 -14.09 -22.80 -2.37
N GLY A 100 -15.37 -22.77 -2.75
CA GLY A 100 -16.01 -21.58 -3.32
C GLY A 100 -15.88 -20.30 -2.47
N VAL A 101 -16.12 -19.16 -3.13
CA VAL A 101 -16.00 -17.83 -2.52
C VAL A 101 -17.22 -17.55 -1.61
N ASP A 102 -17.09 -17.72 -0.29
CA ASP A 102 -18.13 -17.40 0.72
C ASP A 102 -17.61 -16.40 1.77
N ALA A 103 -18.25 -15.24 1.87
CA ALA A 103 -17.88 -14.16 2.80
C ALA A 103 -17.94 -14.57 4.28
N ARG A 104 -18.85 -15.48 4.66
CA ARG A 104 -19.00 -15.93 6.04
C ARG A 104 -17.84 -16.84 6.47
N VAL A 105 -17.30 -17.59 5.52
CA VAL A 105 -16.23 -18.56 5.75
C VAL A 105 -14.86 -17.94 5.49
N ASN A 106 -14.73 -17.09 4.48
CA ASN A 106 -13.45 -16.57 4.02
C ASN A 106 -13.18 -15.14 4.50
N GLY A 107 -14.19 -14.44 5.03
CA GLY A 107 -14.08 -13.02 5.34
C GLY A 107 -14.03 -12.16 4.09
N GLU A 108 -13.81 -10.85 4.30
CA GLU A 108 -13.83 -9.88 3.21
C GLU A 108 -12.94 -8.65 3.48
N LEU A 109 -12.60 -7.97 2.40
CA LEU A 109 -12.11 -6.60 2.39
C LEU A 109 -13.29 -5.69 2.04
N ASP A 110 -13.48 -4.62 2.81
CA ASP A 110 -14.47 -3.58 2.54
C ASP A 110 -13.74 -2.25 2.44
N LEU A 111 -13.64 -1.70 1.23
CA LEU A 111 -12.98 -0.43 0.93
C LEU A 111 -13.99 0.56 0.35
N THR A 112 -13.79 1.83 0.64
CA THR A 112 -14.55 2.96 0.12
C THR A 112 -13.63 3.78 -0.77
N ALA A 113 -14.13 4.13 -1.95
CA ALA A 113 -13.49 5.04 -2.87
C ALA A 113 -14.49 6.10 -3.30
N THR A 114 -14.10 7.37 -3.28
CA THR A 114 -14.91 8.46 -3.80
C THR A 114 -14.43 8.86 -5.19
N PHE A 115 -15.30 9.50 -5.98
CA PHE A 115 -14.97 9.92 -7.33
C PHE A 115 -15.77 11.15 -7.72
N THR A 116 -15.22 11.91 -8.65
CA THR A 116 -15.85 13.05 -9.33
C THR A 116 -15.97 12.76 -10.83
N ALA A 117 -16.45 13.74 -11.60
CA ALA A 117 -16.41 13.67 -13.06
C ALA A 117 -14.97 13.59 -13.63
N ASP A 118 -13.98 14.08 -12.89
CA ASP A 118 -12.58 14.16 -13.33
C ASP A 118 -11.79 12.88 -13.04
N GLY A 119 -12.26 12.04 -12.10
CA GLY A 119 -11.61 10.78 -11.74
C GLY A 119 -11.92 10.30 -10.33
N PRO A 120 -11.32 9.18 -9.90
CA PRO A 120 -11.28 8.79 -8.50
C PRO A 120 -10.58 9.87 -7.66
N ASP A 121 -11.09 10.08 -6.45
CA ASP A 121 -10.36 10.87 -5.46
C ASP A 121 -9.04 10.15 -5.08
N PRO A 122 -8.03 10.88 -4.60
CA PRO A 122 -6.71 10.31 -4.34
C PRO A 122 -6.69 9.23 -3.26
N VAL A 123 -7.69 9.16 -2.39
CA VAL A 123 -7.69 8.28 -1.21
C VAL A 123 -8.75 7.19 -1.34
N VAL A 124 -8.33 5.93 -1.14
CA VAL A 124 -9.20 4.77 -0.94
C VAL A 124 -8.95 4.23 0.46
N TRP A 125 -10.01 3.93 1.21
CA TRP A 125 -9.87 3.55 2.62
C TRP A 125 -10.88 2.52 3.07
N GLY A 126 -10.57 1.73 4.10
CA GLY A 126 -11.49 0.76 4.66
C GLY A 126 -10.79 -0.23 5.57
N GLY A 127 -11.15 -1.51 5.49
CA GLY A 127 -10.55 -2.52 6.34
C GLY A 127 -10.74 -3.95 5.87
N ALA A 128 -10.15 -4.86 6.63
CA ALA A 128 -10.33 -6.31 6.49
C ALA A 128 -11.17 -6.84 7.64
N ARG A 129 -12.05 -7.80 7.37
CA ARG A 129 -12.83 -8.51 8.39
C ARG A 129 -12.61 -9.99 8.23
N GLN A 130 -11.75 -10.55 9.08
CA GLN A 130 -11.33 -11.96 9.06
C GLN A 130 -10.98 -12.47 7.65
N CYS A 131 -10.29 -11.66 6.85
CA CYS A 131 -9.97 -11.97 5.47
C CYS A 131 -8.93 -13.09 5.40
N ARG A 132 -9.33 -14.27 4.92
CA ARG A 132 -8.50 -15.48 4.80
C ARG A 132 -8.00 -15.65 3.38
N TYR A 133 -6.71 -15.92 3.22
CA TYR A 133 -6.10 -16.32 1.95
C TYR A 133 -4.81 -17.12 2.17
N ARG A 134 -4.27 -17.72 1.11
CA ARG A 134 -2.94 -18.32 1.11
C ARG A 134 -1.95 -17.46 0.33
N PHE A 135 -0.76 -17.26 0.88
CA PHE A 135 0.36 -16.61 0.20
C PHE A 135 1.65 -17.37 0.54
N GLY A 136 2.49 -17.62 -0.46
CA GLY A 136 3.72 -18.41 -0.26
C GLY A 136 3.50 -19.81 0.34
N GLY A 137 2.30 -20.39 0.21
CA GLY A 137 1.92 -21.67 0.83
C GLY A 137 1.49 -21.58 2.30
N ARG A 138 1.52 -20.41 2.92
CA ARG A 138 1.13 -20.16 4.32
C ARG A 138 -0.31 -19.69 4.43
N ARG A 139 -0.94 -19.91 5.60
CA ARG A 139 -2.28 -19.41 5.89
C ARG A 139 -2.18 -17.99 6.42
N VAL A 140 -2.80 -17.04 5.71
CA VAL A 140 -2.89 -15.64 6.12
C VAL A 140 -4.32 -15.34 6.56
N LEU A 141 -4.45 -14.64 7.68
CA LEU A 141 -5.69 -14.03 8.15
C LEU A 141 -5.43 -12.55 8.42
N LEU A 142 -6.20 -11.67 7.80
CA LEU A 142 -6.16 -10.24 8.09
C LEU A 142 -7.43 -9.79 8.81
N ASP A 143 -7.25 -8.99 9.84
CA ASP A 143 -8.33 -8.30 10.54
C ASP A 143 -7.91 -6.86 10.83
N ALA A 144 -8.86 -6.01 11.20
CA ALA A 144 -8.53 -4.69 11.70
C ALA A 144 -7.69 -4.80 12.99
N ALA A 145 -6.65 -3.96 13.15
CA ALA A 145 -5.82 -3.99 14.35
C ALA A 145 -6.61 -3.65 15.62
N SER A 146 -7.61 -2.77 15.48
CA SER A 146 -8.51 -2.32 16.53
C SER A 146 -9.93 -2.12 15.99
N ASP A 147 -10.91 -2.09 16.88
CA ASP A 147 -12.29 -1.66 16.58
C ASP A 147 -12.39 -0.13 16.42
N ALA A 148 -11.27 0.57 16.17
CA ALA A 148 -11.24 2.02 16.08
C ALA A 148 -12.07 2.54 14.90
N GLU A 149 -12.50 3.79 15.01
CA GLU A 149 -13.22 4.50 13.95
C GLU A 149 -12.33 4.76 12.71
N GLU A 150 -11.00 4.66 12.86
CA GLU A 150 -10.07 4.85 11.75
C GLU A 150 -10.02 3.63 10.82
N PRO A 151 -9.95 3.84 9.49
CA PRO A 151 -9.79 2.75 8.54
C PRO A 151 -8.43 2.07 8.69
N ALA A 152 -8.47 0.74 8.85
CA ALA A 152 -7.29 -0.12 8.94
C ALA A 152 -6.46 -0.19 7.64
N ILE A 153 -7.05 0.11 6.49
CA ILE A 153 -6.40 0.13 5.18
C ILE A 153 -6.61 1.51 4.57
N ARG A 154 -5.52 2.17 4.19
CA ARG A 154 -5.51 3.50 3.59
C ARG A 154 -4.57 3.50 2.40
N LEU A 155 -5.08 3.90 1.24
CA LEU A 155 -4.33 3.92 -0.02
C LEU A 155 -4.39 5.34 -0.57
N HIS A 156 -3.23 5.92 -0.87
CA HIS A 156 -3.14 7.13 -1.66
C HIS A 156 -2.74 6.73 -3.08
N LEU A 157 -3.69 6.82 -4.01
CA LEU A 157 -3.50 6.48 -5.41
C LEU A 157 -2.57 7.48 -6.09
N GLY A 158 -2.58 8.75 -5.66
CA GLY A 158 -1.91 9.89 -6.29
C GLY A 158 -2.90 10.97 -6.71
N ASP A 159 -2.40 12.20 -6.86
CA ASP A 159 -3.23 13.32 -7.29
C ASP A 159 -3.57 13.21 -8.80
N ASP A 160 -4.74 13.73 -9.16
CA ASP A 160 -5.23 13.84 -10.54
C ASP A 160 -5.09 12.53 -11.33
N ILE A 161 -5.61 11.44 -10.78
CA ILE A 161 -5.60 10.12 -11.42
C ILE A 161 -6.87 9.93 -12.22
N GLY A 162 -6.70 9.60 -13.51
CA GLY A 162 -7.81 9.09 -14.32
C GLY A 162 -8.09 7.63 -14.00
N PHE A 163 -9.33 7.19 -14.21
CA PHE A 163 -9.76 5.79 -14.00
C PHE A 163 -8.84 4.75 -14.65
N GLY A 164 -8.32 5.05 -15.83
CA GLY A 164 -7.41 4.15 -16.56
C GLY A 164 -5.98 4.10 -16.02
N ASP A 165 -5.60 4.96 -15.08
CA ASP A 165 -4.23 5.07 -14.56
C ASP A 165 -4.06 4.52 -13.14
N VAL A 166 -5.14 3.98 -12.56
CA VAL A 166 -5.09 3.27 -11.28
C VAL A 166 -4.12 2.10 -11.37
N GLY A 167 -3.12 2.09 -10.47
CA GLY A 167 -2.06 1.09 -10.45
C GLY A 167 -0.96 1.29 -11.50
N LYS A 168 -0.97 2.40 -12.26
CA LYS A 168 0.17 2.82 -13.11
C LYS A 168 1.04 3.88 -12.44
N LYS A 169 0.44 4.73 -11.61
CA LYS A 169 1.15 5.71 -10.77
C LYS A 169 1.58 5.06 -9.44
N PRO A 170 2.56 5.66 -8.73
CA PRO A 170 2.92 5.20 -7.39
C PRO A 170 1.70 5.16 -6.46
N VAL A 171 1.52 4.06 -5.73
CA VAL A 171 0.47 3.93 -4.73
C VAL A 171 1.12 3.83 -3.36
N LEU A 172 0.72 4.72 -2.46
CA LEU A 172 1.15 4.71 -1.07
C LEU A 172 0.11 3.96 -0.22
N PHE A 173 0.59 2.98 0.53
CA PHE A 173 -0.17 2.15 1.47
C PHE A 173 0.12 2.62 2.88
N SER A 174 -0.91 2.69 3.71
CA SER A 174 -0.80 2.83 5.17
C SER A 174 -1.75 1.83 5.80
N LEU A 175 -1.17 0.84 6.46
CA LEU A 175 -1.85 -0.31 7.03
C LEU A 175 -1.77 -0.26 8.55
N ASP A 176 -2.90 -0.51 9.19
CA ASP A 176 -3.03 -0.75 10.63
C ASP A 176 -3.94 -1.97 10.83
N LEU A 177 -3.34 -3.14 10.62
CA LEU A 177 -4.01 -4.43 10.60
C LEU A 177 -3.47 -5.34 11.69
N ARG A 178 -4.21 -6.41 11.97
CA ARG A 178 -3.67 -7.59 12.62
C ARG A 178 -3.57 -8.69 11.58
N ALA A 179 -2.36 -9.20 11.38
CA ALA A 179 -2.15 -10.38 10.55
C ALA A 179 -1.96 -11.60 11.45
N SER A 180 -2.51 -12.74 11.04
CA SER A 180 -2.11 -14.04 11.55
C SER A 180 -1.52 -14.88 10.43
N LEU A 181 -0.31 -15.37 10.68
CA LEU A 181 0.46 -16.24 9.80
C LEU A 181 0.54 -17.61 10.47
N ASP A 182 -0.21 -18.56 9.93
CA ASP A 182 -0.44 -19.87 10.53
C ASP A 182 -1.00 -19.74 11.97
N ASP A 183 -0.18 -19.98 13.00
CA ASP A 183 -0.58 -19.94 14.42
C ASP A 183 -0.05 -18.71 15.18
N PHE A 184 0.67 -17.81 14.49
CA PHE A 184 1.22 -16.59 15.10
C PHE A 184 0.46 -15.35 14.62
N SER A 185 0.32 -14.36 15.50
CA SER A 185 -0.36 -13.10 15.18
C SER A 185 0.53 -11.91 15.47
N ILE A 186 0.61 -11.00 14.50
CA ILE A 186 1.39 -9.77 14.55
C ILE A 186 0.51 -8.55 14.28
N PRO A 187 0.73 -7.44 14.99
CA PRO A 187 0.26 -6.15 14.51
C PRO A 187 1.04 -5.79 13.24
N VAL A 188 0.35 -5.26 12.24
CA VAL A 188 0.93 -4.76 10.99
C VAL A 188 0.65 -3.27 10.95
N GLN A 189 1.65 -2.49 11.34
CA GLN A 189 1.60 -1.03 11.38
C GLN A 189 2.70 -0.46 10.51
N ILE A 190 2.43 -0.41 9.21
CA ILE A 190 3.43 -0.05 8.22
C ILE A 190 2.83 0.79 7.11
N ASP A 191 3.65 1.71 6.61
CA ASP A 191 3.42 2.41 5.38
C ASP A 191 4.55 2.13 4.37
N PHE A 192 4.17 2.00 3.11
CA PHE A 192 5.08 1.75 2.00
C PHE A 192 4.49 2.31 0.72
N ARG A 193 5.33 2.74 -0.22
CA ARG A 193 4.92 3.22 -1.54
C ARG A 193 5.44 2.26 -2.60
N VAL A 194 4.54 1.76 -3.44
CA VAL A 194 4.89 0.94 -4.60
C VAL A 194 4.93 1.82 -5.82
N THR A 195 6.09 1.91 -6.47
CA THR A 195 6.32 2.70 -7.68
C THR A 195 6.57 1.75 -8.86
N GLY A 196 5.69 1.78 -9.87
CA GLY A 196 5.78 0.87 -11.01
C GLY A 196 5.60 -0.60 -10.60
N THR A 197 6.33 -1.53 -11.23
CA THR A 197 6.13 -2.97 -11.04
C THR A 197 7.01 -3.61 -9.98
N SER A 198 8.02 -2.91 -9.43
CA SER A 198 9.02 -3.55 -8.58
C SER A 198 9.79 -2.64 -7.63
N LEU A 199 9.55 -1.33 -7.65
CA LEU A 199 10.19 -0.41 -6.70
C LEU A 199 9.29 -0.28 -5.48
N LEU A 200 9.82 -0.67 -4.33
CA LEU A 200 9.18 -0.53 -3.02
C LEU A 200 9.93 0.54 -2.24
N GLU A 201 9.21 1.54 -1.76
CA GLU A 201 9.74 2.57 -0.89
C GLU A 201 9.17 2.39 0.51
N VAL A 202 10.04 2.30 1.51
CA VAL A 202 9.65 2.14 2.92
C VAL A 202 10.11 3.36 3.69
N ARG A 203 9.19 4.04 4.36
CA ARG A 203 9.52 5.14 5.25
C ARG A 203 9.98 4.56 6.58
N VAL A 204 11.08 5.10 7.10
CA VAL A 204 11.49 4.87 8.48
C VAL A 204 11.20 6.13 9.29
N PRO A 205 10.23 6.08 10.22
CA PRO A 205 9.82 7.26 10.98
C PRO A 205 10.95 7.81 11.86
N ALA A 206 10.98 9.14 12.03
CA ALA A 206 11.93 9.83 12.91
C ALA A 206 11.92 9.32 14.35
N ALA A 207 10.77 8.80 14.81
CA ALA A 207 10.60 8.25 16.15
C ALA A 207 11.37 6.92 16.36
N VAL A 208 11.72 6.24 15.27
CA VAL A 208 12.39 4.93 15.30
C VAL A 208 13.91 5.08 15.22
N ILE A 209 14.42 6.09 14.50
CA ILE A 209 15.86 6.27 14.30
C ILE A 209 16.39 7.48 15.10
N PRO A 210 17.09 7.27 16.22
CA PRO A 210 17.69 8.35 16.97
C PRO A 210 18.67 9.16 16.10
N GLY A 211 18.57 10.49 16.18
CA GLY A 211 19.52 11.39 15.51
C GLY A 211 19.26 11.65 14.02
N ALA A 212 18.25 11.01 13.41
CA ALA A 212 17.85 11.33 12.03
C ALA A 212 17.26 12.75 11.92
N GLY A 213 16.57 13.24 12.96
CA GLY A 213 15.95 14.58 12.97
C GLY A 213 14.73 14.73 12.04
N GLY A 214 14.25 13.62 11.47
CA GLY A 214 13.12 13.53 10.56
C GLY A 214 13.07 12.15 9.91
N ASP A 215 12.05 11.92 9.07
CA ASP A 215 11.86 10.64 8.38
C ASP A 215 12.92 10.43 7.29
N VAL A 216 13.26 9.17 7.04
CA VAL A 216 14.06 8.74 5.88
C VAL A 216 13.26 7.75 5.05
N VAL A 217 13.50 7.68 3.75
CA VAL A 217 12.86 6.70 2.87
C VAL A 217 13.92 5.79 2.30
N LEU A 218 13.70 4.48 2.41
CA LEU A 218 14.55 3.46 1.81
C LEU A 218 13.90 2.92 0.54
N GLU A 219 14.70 2.66 -0.48
CA GLU A 219 14.25 2.24 -1.80
C GLU A 219 14.76 0.82 -2.11
N TYR A 220 13.84 -0.07 -2.45
CA TYR A 220 14.10 -1.48 -2.68
C TYR A 220 13.64 -1.92 -4.06
N ALA A 221 14.47 -2.70 -4.75
CA ALA A 221 14.09 -3.37 -6.00
C ALA A 221 14.43 -4.86 -5.90
N GLY A 222 13.41 -5.71 -6.13
CA GLY A 222 13.57 -7.17 -6.03
C GLY A 222 14.08 -7.66 -4.66
N GLY A 223 13.69 -6.97 -3.59
CA GLY A 223 14.11 -7.27 -2.21
C GLY A 223 15.49 -6.74 -1.81
N ALA A 224 16.25 -6.15 -2.74
CA ALA A 224 17.54 -5.52 -2.46
C ALA A 224 17.37 -4.02 -2.23
N LEU A 225 18.03 -3.48 -1.19
CA LEU A 225 18.16 -2.03 -1.02
C LEU A 225 18.98 -1.49 -2.19
N ILE A 226 18.42 -0.53 -2.91
CA ILE A 226 19.09 0.14 -4.04
C ILE A 226 19.40 1.61 -3.72
N GLY A 227 18.68 2.22 -2.79
CA GLY A 227 18.87 3.62 -2.46
C GLY A 227 18.18 4.07 -1.20
N ALA A 228 18.41 5.32 -0.84
CA ALA A 228 17.79 6.01 0.26
C ALA A 228 17.61 7.49 -0.06
N ARG A 229 16.48 8.06 0.36
CA ARG A 229 16.18 9.50 0.28
C ARG A 229 16.06 10.10 1.66
N ALA A 230 16.67 11.26 1.81
CA ALA A 230 16.70 12.06 3.03
C ALA A 230 16.81 13.54 2.67
N LYS A 231 16.71 14.42 3.66
CA LYS A 231 16.85 15.88 3.49
C LYS A 231 18.20 16.28 2.89
N ASN A 232 19.26 15.52 3.19
CA ASN A 232 20.61 15.77 2.70
C ASN A 232 20.92 15.13 1.34
N GLY A 233 19.93 14.53 0.67
CA GLY A 233 20.06 14.07 -0.70
C GLY A 233 19.45 12.70 -0.96
N HIS A 234 19.68 12.23 -2.19
CA HIS A 234 19.42 10.87 -2.61
C HIS A 234 20.76 10.11 -2.69
N PHE A 235 20.74 8.86 -2.26
CA PHE A 235 21.91 8.03 -2.11
C PHE A 235 21.67 6.66 -2.73
N ASN A 236 22.61 6.21 -3.56
CA ASN A 236 22.64 4.86 -4.11
C ASN A 236 23.36 3.96 -3.09
N CYS A 237 22.72 2.86 -2.69
CA CYS A 237 23.19 2.04 -1.57
C CYS A 237 23.60 0.64 -2.03
N ASP A 238 24.73 0.16 -1.50
CA ASP A 238 25.15 -1.23 -1.56
C ASP A 238 24.86 -1.88 -0.20
N PRO A 239 23.84 -2.76 -0.12
CA PRO A 239 23.46 -3.40 1.14
C PRO A 239 24.52 -4.37 1.67
N LEU A 240 25.34 -4.97 0.79
CA LEU A 240 26.40 -5.89 1.20
C LEU A 240 27.57 -5.15 1.83
N ALA A 241 27.90 -3.99 1.27
CA ALA A 241 28.96 -3.13 1.79
C ALA A 241 28.50 -2.21 2.93
N LEU A 242 27.18 -2.09 3.17
CA LEU A 242 26.56 -1.08 4.03
C LEU A 242 27.08 0.32 3.73
N LYS A 243 27.16 0.66 2.44
CA LYS A 243 27.67 1.95 1.98
C LYS A 243 26.64 2.60 1.07
N CYS A 244 26.49 3.90 1.20
CA CYS A 244 25.78 4.67 0.20
C CYS A 244 26.64 5.81 -0.33
N VAL A 245 26.37 6.18 -1.57
CA VAL A 245 27.04 7.25 -2.29
C VAL A 245 25.96 8.17 -2.82
N SER A 246 26.07 9.47 -2.57
CA SER A 246 25.14 10.46 -3.11
C SER A 246 25.23 10.52 -4.64
N ASP A 247 24.23 11.11 -5.28
CA ASP A 247 24.18 11.22 -6.75
C ASP A 247 25.38 11.98 -7.36
N ASP A 248 26.09 12.81 -6.57
CA ASP A 248 27.31 13.51 -6.96
C ASP A 248 28.61 12.71 -6.72
N GLY A 249 28.51 11.49 -6.19
CA GLY A 249 29.64 10.60 -5.94
C GLY A 249 30.27 10.72 -4.55
N ALA A 250 29.75 11.56 -3.65
CA ALA A 250 30.28 11.68 -2.29
C ALA A 250 29.84 10.48 -1.41
N PRO A 251 30.75 9.86 -0.65
CA PRO A 251 30.36 8.80 0.28
C PRO A 251 29.56 9.38 1.44
N LEU A 252 28.60 8.61 1.96
CA LEU A 252 27.79 8.98 3.10
C LEU A 252 28.68 9.30 4.32
N GLY A 253 28.55 10.51 4.87
CA GLY A 253 29.31 10.97 6.03
C GLY A 253 30.70 11.57 5.73
N SER A 254 30.97 11.95 4.47
CA SER A 254 32.12 12.80 4.09
C SER A 254 31.95 14.26 4.48
#